data_AF-A0A2E6YJZ1-F1
#
_entry.id   AF-A0A2E6YJZ1-F1
#
_cell.length_a   1.000
_cell.length_b   1.000
_cell.length_c   1.000
_cell.angle_alpha   90.00
_cell.angle_beta   90.00
_cell.angle_gamma   90.00
#
_symmetry.space_group_name_H-M   'P 1'
#
loop_
_entity.id
_entity.type
_entity.pdbx_description
1 polymer ?
#
loop_
_entity_poly.entity_id
_entity_poly.type
_entity_poly.pdbx_seq_one_letter_code
_entity_poly.pdbx_strand_id
1 'polypeptide(L)'
;MKNKKTLLTLTISSSLFAFANSDFVTIVNGNSVTYLGDNFKEETTYTEWAFDRSDNCNTDAVASSYYYNTDFTANTICNNVESRTATVIRKYSGGKEEVISTTKEERISGQTTTSTTAKGSHLETTCKGIQSFNGSLPSGEYTINPSSNMQVYCDMTTSGGGWTLVQREAMANGGINEALYTNYPVNEGQPLIGSQYRMSKSNMALIKSLTTEMRVDCRGSDHLETGSSNLFNGEGGSNDCYNNTNVFYTSASLKGYHKTNITMCTWNTGVGAGVGKGCAGAFHIDEAAQSGYGCGLSNFQWNNGTPTVRHSTDSFAIAVVSKDSTTDCHKSNAERYIMLR
;
A
#
# COMPACT_ATOMS: atom_id res chain seq x y z
N MET A 1 -37.66 -10.05 -10.87
CA MET A 1 -39.10 -10.17 -10.51
C MET A 1 -39.25 -10.56 -9.04
N LYS A 2 -39.52 -9.58 -8.17
CA LYS A 2 -40.33 -9.65 -6.94
C LYS A 2 -40.27 -8.25 -6.30
N ASN A 3 -41.18 -7.37 -6.74
CA ASN A 3 -41.30 -6.00 -6.23
C ASN A 3 -41.98 -6.05 -4.85
N LYS A 4 -41.21 -5.81 -3.78
CA LYS A 4 -41.77 -5.45 -2.46
C LYS A 4 -41.98 -3.94 -2.44
N LYS A 5 -43.24 -3.50 -2.46
CA LYS A 5 -43.62 -2.11 -2.23
C LYS A 5 -43.61 -1.86 -0.72
N THR A 6 -42.67 -1.07 -0.25
CA THR A 6 -42.63 -0.58 1.14
C THR A 6 -43.54 0.65 1.23
N LEU A 7 -44.62 0.53 1.98
CA LEU A 7 -45.58 1.60 2.24
C LEU A 7 -44.96 2.54 3.28
N LEU A 8 -44.57 3.76 2.87
CA LEU A 8 -44.08 4.80 3.78
C LEU A 8 -45.30 5.55 4.33
N THR A 9 -45.65 5.28 5.59
CA THR A 9 -46.75 5.96 6.29
C THR A 9 -46.32 7.38 6.63
N LEU A 10 -46.76 8.35 5.84
CA LEU A 10 -46.56 9.78 6.11
C LEU A 10 -47.66 10.23 7.09
N THR A 11 -47.34 10.34 8.38
CA THR A 11 -48.23 10.94 9.37
C THR A 11 -48.23 12.46 9.19
N ILE A 12 -49.15 12.96 8.37
CA ILE A 12 -49.50 14.38 8.33
C ILE A 12 -50.41 14.62 9.55
N SER A 13 -49.84 15.17 10.62
CA SER A 13 -50.63 15.70 11.73
C SER A 13 -51.33 16.96 11.24
N SER A 14 -52.57 16.82 10.77
CA SER A 14 -53.45 17.96 10.53
C SER A 14 -53.99 18.44 11.87
N SER A 15 -53.30 19.39 12.50
CA SER A 15 -53.90 20.22 13.55
C SER A 15 -54.99 21.08 12.90
N LEU A 16 -56.23 20.61 13.02
CA LEU A 16 -57.42 21.45 12.87
C LEU A 16 -57.35 22.53 13.96
N PHE A 17 -56.90 23.72 13.61
CA PHE A 17 -57.18 24.91 14.40
C PHE A 17 -58.68 25.18 14.28
N ALA A 18 -59.44 24.82 15.32
CA ALA A 18 -60.76 25.35 15.52
C ALA A 18 -60.60 26.85 15.84
N PHE A 19 -60.92 27.72 14.88
CA PHE A 19 -61.17 29.12 15.18
C PHE A 19 -62.48 29.20 15.97
N ALA A 20 -62.40 29.13 17.29
CA ALA A 20 -63.47 29.59 18.15
C ALA A 20 -63.42 31.12 18.19
N ASN A 21 -64.22 31.78 17.37
CA ASN A 21 -64.65 33.14 17.69
C ASN A 21 -65.55 33.02 18.93
N SER A 22 -64.99 33.31 20.11
CA SER A 22 -65.74 33.24 21.37
C SER A 22 -66.39 34.58 21.68
N ASP A 23 -67.52 34.86 21.02
CA ASP A 23 -68.53 35.76 21.58
C ASP A 23 -69.64 34.89 22.18
N PHE A 24 -69.61 34.68 23.49
CA PHE A 24 -70.79 34.18 24.20
C PHE A 24 -71.12 35.10 25.38
N VAL A 25 -72.37 35.57 25.40
CA VAL A 25 -72.92 36.41 26.47
C VAL A 25 -73.52 35.49 27.52
N THR A 26 -73.06 35.59 28.77
CA THR A 26 -73.79 35.01 29.91
C THR A 26 -74.28 36.15 30.81
N ILE A 27 -75.60 36.22 31.01
CA ILE A 27 -76.23 37.20 31.90
C ILE A 27 -76.27 36.62 33.31
N VAL A 28 -75.60 37.27 34.26
CA VAL A 28 -75.82 37.03 35.70
C VAL A 28 -76.11 38.37 36.37
N ASN A 29 -77.33 38.53 36.87
CA ASN A 29 -77.79 39.64 37.73
C ASN A 29 -77.65 41.07 37.17
N GLY A 30 -78.19 41.31 35.97
CA GLY A 30 -78.73 42.63 35.59
C GLY A 30 -77.73 43.76 35.29
N ASN A 31 -76.43 43.53 35.46
CA ASN A 31 -75.39 44.43 34.97
C ASN A 31 -74.78 43.84 33.71
N SER A 32 -74.85 44.58 32.61
CA SER A 32 -74.07 44.31 31.40
C SER A 32 -72.60 44.56 31.70
N VAL A 33 -71.91 43.57 32.28
CA VAL A 33 -70.45 43.57 32.25
C VAL A 33 -70.08 43.08 30.87
N THR A 34 -69.86 44.03 29.96
CA THR A 34 -69.12 43.76 28.74
C THR A 34 -67.70 43.42 29.19
N TYR A 35 -67.42 42.14 29.41
CA TYR A 35 -66.08 41.67 29.12
C TYR A 35 -65.98 41.83 27.61
N LEU A 36 -65.38 42.95 27.19
CA LEU A 36 -64.67 42.97 25.93
C LEU A 36 -63.70 41.80 26.11
N GLY A 37 -64.04 40.61 25.62
CA GLY A 37 -63.07 39.53 25.51
C GLY A 37 -61.97 40.19 24.71
N ASP A 38 -60.86 40.53 25.37
CA ASP A 38 -59.99 41.59 24.88
C ASP A 38 -59.71 41.28 23.42
N ASN A 39 -60.22 42.11 22.50
CA ASN A 39 -60.12 41.79 21.07
C ASN A 39 -58.62 41.71 20.78
N PHE A 40 -58.09 40.50 20.74
CA PHE A 40 -56.67 40.22 20.63
C PHE A 40 -56.41 39.53 19.32
N LYS A 41 -55.25 39.84 18.74
CA LYS A 41 -54.75 39.18 17.54
C LYS A 41 -53.42 38.55 17.89
N GLU A 42 -53.25 37.28 17.52
CA GLU A 42 -51.95 36.64 17.59
C GLU A 42 -51.23 36.81 16.26
N GLU A 43 -49.97 37.26 16.33
CA GLU A 43 -49.09 37.40 15.19
C GLU A 43 -47.79 36.65 15.49
N THR A 44 -47.31 35.89 14.52
CA THR A 44 -46.00 35.25 14.63
C THR A 44 -44.95 36.13 13.97
N THR A 45 -43.92 36.50 14.71
CA THR A 45 -42.73 37.14 14.17
C THR A 45 -41.60 36.11 14.10
N TYR A 46 -40.76 36.25 13.07
CA TYR A 46 -39.63 35.35 12.83
C TYR A 46 -38.34 36.15 12.86
N THR A 47 -37.30 35.59 13.47
CA THR A 47 -35.95 36.01 13.14
C THR A 47 -35.58 35.48 11.76
N GLU A 48 -34.54 36.08 11.16
CA GLU A 48 -33.92 35.51 9.98
C GLU A 48 -33.36 34.11 10.28
N TRP A 49 -33.31 33.26 9.24
CA TRP A 49 -32.62 31.99 9.33
C TRP A 49 -31.12 32.24 9.46
N ALA A 50 -30.50 31.63 10.47
CA ALA A 50 -29.06 31.71 10.70
C ALA A 50 -28.48 30.30 10.73
N PHE A 51 -27.25 30.16 10.21
CA PHE A 51 -26.48 28.92 10.36
C PHE A 51 -26.36 28.57 11.84
N ASP A 52 -26.71 27.34 12.19
CA ASP A 52 -26.65 26.83 13.55
C ASP A 52 -25.50 25.81 13.67
N ARG A 53 -25.54 24.75 12.86
CA ARG A 53 -24.55 23.67 12.90
C ARG A 53 -24.46 22.87 11.60
N SER A 54 -23.41 22.07 11.49
CA SER A 54 -23.31 21.00 10.50
C SER A 54 -23.69 19.66 11.13
N ASP A 55 -24.48 18.84 10.43
CA ASP A 55 -25.01 17.57 10.93
C ASP A 55 -24.99 16.49 9.83
N ASN A 56 -25.14 15.22 10.20
CA ASN A 56 -25.16 14.06 9.29
C ASN A 56 -23.95 14.03 8.32
N CYS A 57 -22.75 14.18 8.87
CA CYS A 57 -21.52 14.18 8.08
C CYS A 57 -21.13 12.79 7.58
N ASN A 58 -20.72 12.67 6.32
CA ASN A 58 -20.17 11.45 5.73
C ASN A 58 -18.86 11.74 4.99
N THR A 59 -17.88 10.85 5.11
CA THR A 59 -16.60 10.94 4.38
C THR A 59 -16.62 9.96 3.20
N ASP A 60 -16.23 10.43 2.02
CA ASP A 60 -16.28 9.66 0.76
C ASP A 60 -15.16 8.61 0.60
N ALA A 61 -14.04 8.81 1.28
CA ALA A 61 -12.85 7.99 1.18
C ALA A 61 -12.40 7.48 2.56
N VAL A 62 -12.04 6.20 2.63
CA VAL A 62 -11.53 5.55 3.85
C VAL A 62 -10.06 5.20 3.68
N ALA A 63 -9.27 5.38 4.75
CA ALA A 63 -7.82 5.20 4.71
C ALA A 63 -7.37 3.79 4.29
N SER A 64 -8.17 2.75 4.57
CA SER A 64 -7.86 1.37 4.18
C SER A 64 -7.99 1.11 2.67
N SER A 65 -8.58 2.02 1.91
CA SER A 65 -8.63 1.93 0.44
C SER A 65 -7.34 2.44 -0.21
N TYR A 66 -6.42 2.99 0.56
CA TYR A 66 -5.16 3.55 0.09
C TYR A 66 -3.99 2.87 0.78
N TYR A 67 -2.93 2.65 0.02
CA TYR A 67 -1.73 2.02 0.53
C TYR A 67 -1.08 2.91 1.59
N TYR A 68 -0.49 2.27 2.60
CA TYR A 68 0.13 2.90 3.75
C TYR A 68 1.00 4.11 3.38
N ASN A 69 0.82 5.22 4.11
CA ASN A 69 1.52 6.49 3.91
C ASN A 69 1.35 7.18 2.54
N THR A 70 0.50 6.67 1.66
CA THR A 70 0.11 7.35 0.41
C THR A 70 -0.87 8.47 0.74
N ASP A 71 -0.63 9.66 0.21
CA ASP A 71 -1.57 10.78 0.33
C ASP A 71 -2.82 10.55 -0.51
N PHE A 72 -3.99 10.85 0.07
CA PHE A 72 -5.26 10.92 -0.65
C PHE A 72 -6.11 12.08 -0.12
N THR A 73 -7.07 12.52 -0.94
CA THR A 73 -8.05 13.54 -0.54
C THR A 73 -9.28 12.85 0.03
N ALA A 74 -9.64 13.18 1.26
CA ALA A 74 -10.90 12.78 1.89
C ALA A 74 -11.85 13.97 1.92
N ASN A 75 -13.04 13.81 1.35
CA ASN A 75 -14.08 14.83 1.38
C ASN A 75 -15.12 14.46 2.44
N THR A 76 -15.28 15.33 3.43
CA THR A 76 -16.37 15.23 4.40
C THR A 76 -17.50 16.14 3.97
N ILE A 77 -18.66 15.55 3.71
CA ILE A 77 -19.88 16.23 3.29
C ILE A 77 -20.85 16.24 4.48
N CYS A 78 -21.26 17.42 4.92
CA CYS A 78 -22.21 17.60 6.02
C CYS A 78 -23.43 18.39 5.56
N ASN A 79 -24.60 18.09 6.12
CA ASN A 79 -25.80 18.91 5.96
C ASN A 79 -25.67 20.16 6.84
N ASN A 80 -25.95 21.34 6.27
CA ASN A 80 -26.02 22.58 7.04
C ASN A 80 -27.42 22.73 7.62
N VAL A 81 -27.49 22.86 8.95
CA VAL A 81 -28.72 23.14 9.67
C VAL A 81 -28.75 24.63 9.98
N GLU A 82 -29.80 25.29 9.52
CA GLU A 82 -30.15 26.65 9.92
C GLU A 82 -31.23 26.59 11.00
N SER A 83 -31.23 27.59 11.89
CA SER A 83 -32.29 27.78 12.85
C SER A 83 -32.82 29.21 12.84
N ARG A 84 -34.08 29.35 13.24
CA ARG A 84 -34.70 30.65 13.52
C ARG A 84 -35.60 30.55 14.75
N THR A 85 -35.93 31.70 15.32
CA THR A 85 -36.88 31.81 16.42
C THR A 85 -38.21 32.31 15.88
N ALA A 86 -39.28 31.54 16.13
CA ALA A 86 -40.65 31.95 15.92
C ALA A 86 -41.27 32.40 17.25
N THR A 87 -41.69 33.66 17.33
CA THR A 87 -42.29 34.24 18.53
C THR A 87 -43.75 34.57 18.25
N VAL A 88 -44.66 33.98 19.03
CA VAL A 88 -46.10 34.29 18.96
C VAL A 88 -46.37 35.44 19.93
N ILE A 89 -46.80 36.58 19.40
CA ILE A 89 -47.14 37.78 20.15
C ILE A 89 -48.64 37.98 20.08
N ARG A 90 -49.29 38.03 21.24
CA ARG A 90 -50.69 38.42 21.38
C ARG A 90 -50.76 39.93 21.56
N LYS A 91 -51.44 40.60 20.64
CA LYS A 91 -51.66 42.06 20.64
C LYS A 91 -53.09 42.35 21.01
N TYR A 92 -53.29 43.06 22.11
CA TYR A 92 -54.60 43.43 22.62
C TYR A 92 -55.03 44.78 22.03
N SER A 93 -56.33 44.98 21.79
CA SER A 93 -56.87 46.23 21.22
C SER A 93 -56.53 47.50 22.02
N GLY A 94 -56.16 47.38 23.30
CA GLY A 94 -55.68 48.48 24.15
C GLY A 94 -54.18 48.82 24.00
N GLY A 95 -53.47 48.22 23.04
CA GLY A 95 -52.04 48.49 22.78
C GLY A 95 -51.06 47.69 23.63
N LYS A 96 -51.54 46.83 24.55
CA LYS A 96 -50.71 45.87 25.27
C LYS A 96 -50.27 44.74 24.33
N GLU A 97 -49.00 44.35 24.40
CA GLU A 97 -48.47 43.16 23.72
C GLU A 97 -47.95 42.16 24.75
N GLU A 98 -48.12 40.87 24.47
CA GLU A 98 -47.68 39.77 25.33
C GLU A 98 -47.06 38.66 24.48
N VAL A 99 -45.84 38.25 24.81
CA VAL A 99 -45.21 37.08 24.19
C VAL A 99 -45.83 35.83 24.79
N ILE A 100 -46.49 35.03 23.94
CA ILE A 100 -47.17 33.80 24.35
C ILE A 100 -46.22 32.61 24.31
N SER A 101 -45.42 32.52 23.25
CA SER A 101 -44.47 31.43 23.09
C SER A 101 -43.32 31.81 22.18
N THR A 102 -42.18 31.19 22.43
CA THR A 102 -40.99 31.29 21.60
C THR A 102 -40.54 29.89 21.26
N THR A 103 -40.40 29.56 19.98
CA THR A 103 -40.02 28.21 19.52
C THR A 103 -38.87 28.30 18.54
N LYS A 104 -37.89 27.40 18.69
CA LYS A 104 -36.80 27.22 17.72
C LYS A 104 -37.30 26.33 16.58
N GLU A 105 -37.20 26.82 15.35
CA GLU A 105 -37.43 26.03 14.15
C GLU A 105 -36.07 25.72 13.49
N GLU A 106 -35.90 24.53 12.93
CA GLU A 106 -34.69 24.10 12.24
C GLU A 106 -35.00 23.62 10.82
N ARG A 107 -34.07 23.84 9.89
CA ARG A 107 -34.15 23.31 8.51
C ARG A 107 -32.78 22.95 7.97
N ILE A 108 -32.74 22.06 7.00
CA ILE A 108 -31.53 21.84 6.18
C ILE A 108 -31.50 22.91 5.08
N SER A 109 -30.43 23.70 5.01
CA SER A 109 -30.28 24.77 4.02
C SER A 109 -29.31 24.45 2.90
N GLY A 110 -28.52 23.37 3.03
CA GLY A 110 -27.60 22.93 2.00
C GLY A 110 -26.58 21.92 2.52
N GLN A 111 -25.49 21.76 1.78
CA GLN A 111 -24.36 20.92 2.18
C GLN A 111 -23.06 21.71 2.13
N THR A 112 -22.17 21.41 3.07
CA THR A 112 -20.78 21.88 3.05
C THR A 112 -19.88 20.68 2.78
N THR A 113 -18.87 20.89 1.93
CA THR A 113 -17.82 19.90 1.69
C THR A 113 -16.50 20.44 2.21
N THR A 114 -15.83 19.67 3.06
CA THR A 114 -14.48 19.96 3.56
C THR A 114 -13.53 18.89 3.05
N SER A 115 -12.53 19.29 2.28
CA SER A 115 -11.48 18.40 1.77
C SER A 115 -10.26 18.44 2.67
N THR A 116 -9.76 17.28 3.07
CA THR A 116 -8.50 17.15 3.82
C THR A 116 -7.57 16.15 3.15
N THR A 117 -6.27 16.40 3.27
CA THR A 117 -5.26 15.39 2.91
C THR A 117 -5.15 14.39 4.05
N ALA A 118 -5.31 13.11 3.73
CA ALA A 118 -5.19 11.99 4.65
C ALA A 118 -4.16 10.97 4.12
N LYS A 119 -3.72 10.06 5.00
CA LYS A 119 -2.76 9.00 4.68
C LYS A 119 -3.43 7.64 4.66
N GLY A 120 -3.10 6.84 3.66
CA GLY A 120 -3.56 5.45 3.57
C GLY A 120 -3.06 4.61 4.74
N SER A 121 -3.79 3.54 5.05
CA SER A 121 -3.49 2.63 6.17
C SER A 121 -3.33 1.16 5.76
N HIS A 122 -3.53 0.82 4.48
CA HIS A 122 -3.46 -0.56 4.01
C HIS A 122 -2.01 -1.05 3.90
N LEU A 123 -1.71 -2.20 4.49
CA LEU A 123 -0.40 -2.85 4.44
C LEU A 123 -0.51 -4.22 3.77
N GLU A 124 0.43 -4.49 2.89
CA GLU A 124 0.58 -5.79 2.23
C GLU A 124 1.77 -6.55 2.82
N THR A 125 1.81 -7.86 2.59
CA THR A 125 2.87 -8.73 3.15
C THR A 125 4.10 -8.83 2.25
N THR A 126 3.96 -8.53 0.96
CA THR A 126 5.02 -8.57 -0.05
C THR A 126 4.87 -7.45 -1.07
N CYS A 127 5.93 -7.15 -1.82
CA CYS A 127 5.84 -6.19 -2.93
C CYS A 127 4.88 -6.67 -4.03
N LYS A 128 4.71 -7.99 -4.20
CA LYS A 128 3.70 -8.56 -5.11
C LYS A 128 2.28 -8.24 -4.65
N GLY A 129 2.04 -8.29 -3.34
CA GLY A 129 0.79 -7.85 -2.72
C GLY A 129 0.52 -6.38 -3.04
N ILE A 130 1.52 -5.50 -2.82
CA ILE A 130 1.41 -4.06 -3.14
C ILE A 130 1.08 -3.84 -4.62
N GLN A 131 1.80 -4.50 -5.52
CA GLN A 131 1.58 -4.41 -6.97
C GLN A 131 0.15 -4.85 -7.36
N SER A 132 -0.41 -5.84 -6.65
CA SER A 132 -1.76 -6.36 -6.90
C SER A 132 -2.84 -5.46 -6.31
N PHE A 133 -2.57 -4.87 -5.14
CA PHE A 133 -3.45 -3.91 -4.48
C PHE A 133 -3.58 -2.61 -5.29
N ASN A 134 -2.45 -2.07 -5.74
CA ASN A 134 -2.41 -0.91 -6.61
C ASN A 134 -1.24 -0.98 -7.59
N GLY A 135 -1.53 -1.40 -8.81
CA GLY A 135 -0.53 -1.54 -9.89
C GLY A 135 0.02 -0.23 -10.44
N SER A 136 -0.48 0.94 -10.01
CA SER A 136 0.06 2.24 -10.40
C SER A 136 1.18 2.74 -9.49
N LEU A 137 1.47 2.04 -8.39
CA LEU A 137 2.52 2.43 -7.45
C LEU A 137 3.91 2.23 -8.09
N PRO A 138 4.80 3.24 -8.05
CA PRO A 138 6.12 3.16 -8.70
C PRO A 138 7.12 2.30 -7.92
N SER A 139 8.25 1.95 -8.53
CA SER A 139 9.36 1.35 -7.76
C SER A 139 9.84 2.33 -6.69
N GLY A 140 10.15 1.83 -5.49
CA GLY A 140 10.48 2.70 -4.35
C GLY A 140 10.57 1.94 -3.04
N GLU A 141 10.74 2.70 -1.95
CA GLU A 141 10.71 2.13 -0.61
C GLU A 141 9.29 2.06 -0.06
N TYR A 142 8.95 0.93 0.55
CA TYR A 142 7.62 0.59 1.01
C TYR A 142 7.68 -0.05 2.40
N THR A 143 6.57 0.01 3.13
CA THR A 143 6.40 -0.71 4.40
C THR A 143 5.51 -1.93 4.16
N ILE A 144 6.06 -3.13 4.33
CA ILE A 144 5.28 -4.38 4.31
C ILE A 144 5.07 -4.90 5.73
N ASN A 145 4.07 -5.75 5.94
CA ASN A 145 3.82 -6.37 7.24
C ASN A 145 3.54 -7.88 7.13
N PRO A 146 4.55 -8.69 6.77
CA PRO A 146 4.41 -10.15 6.75
C PRO A 146 4.29 -10.79 8.15
N SER A 147 4.77 -10.10 9.19
CA SER A 147 4.63 -10.48 10.61
C SER A 147 4.79 -9.27 11.52
N SER A 148 5.66 -8.33 11.14
CA SER A 148 5.81 -7.00 11.71
C SER A 148 6.16 -6.03 10.60
N ASN A 149 5.96 -4.73 10.83
CA ASN A 149 6.32 -3.69 9.86
C ASN A 149 7.81 -3.79 9.49
N MET A 150 8.08 -3.83 8.19
CA MET A 150 9.42 -3.94 7.62
C MET A 150 9.55 -2.96 6.46
N GLN A 151 10.63 -2.19 6.45
CA GLN A 151 10.96 -1.31 5.34
C GLN A 151 11.72 -2.09 4.25
N VAL A 152 11.19 -2.08 3.04
CA VAL A 152 11.73 -2.81 1.89
C VAL A 152 11.78 -1.92 0.66
N TYR A 153 12.61 -2.28 -0.31
CA TYR A 153 12.52 -1.73 -1.64
C TYR A 153 11.71 -2.67 -2.52
N CYS A 154 10.71 -2.10 -3.21
CA CYS A 154 9.94 -2.80 -4.21
C CYS A 154 10.32 -2.33 -5.61
N ASP A 155 10.72 -3.28 -6.45
CA ASP A 155 10.84 -3.07 -7.88
C ASP A 155 9.51 -3.43 -8.55
N MET A 156 8.75 -2.39 -8.92
CA MET A 156 7.41 -2.45 -9.51
C MET A 156 7.43 -2.45 -11.05
N THR A 157 8.60 -2.49 -11.67
CA THR A 157 8.73 -2.33 -13.13
C THR A 157 9.41 -3.52 -13.80
N THR A 158 10.49 -4.05 -13.22
CA THR A 158 11.28 -5.13 -13.83
C THR A 158 10.43 -6.40 -13.98
N SER A 159 10.39 -6.99 -15.18
CA SER A 159 9.72 -8.28 -15.44
C SER A 159 8.27 -8.35 -14.91
N GLY A 160 7.51 -7.23 -15.00
CA GLY A 160 6.13 -7.14 -14.52
C GLY A 160 5.95 -6.72 -13.06
N GLY A 161 7.04 -6.34 -12.36
CA GLY A 161 6.99 -5.68 -11.06
C GLY A 161 6.61 -6.58 -9.88
N GLY A 162 6.49 -5.99 -8.69
CA GLY A 162 6.16 -6.69 -7.44
C GLY A 162 7.32 -7.43 -6.79
N TRP A 163 8.57 -7.12 -7.16
CA TRP A 163 9.75 -7.76 -6.61
C TRP A 163 10.18 -7.11 -5.29
N THR A 164 10.34 -7.90 -4.23
CA THR A 164 10.92 -7.48 -2.95
C THR A 164 12.43 -7.67 -2.99
N LEU A 165 13.19 -6.58 -2.86
CA LEU A 165 14.65 -6.64 -2.77
C LEU A 165 15.08 -7.27 -1.43
N VAL A 166 15.92 -8.31 -1.48
CA VAL A 166 16.46 -8.96 -0.27
C VAL A 166 17.96 -8.76 -0.09
N GLN A 167 18.68 -8.53 -1.18
CA GLN A 167 20.10 -8.16 -1.16
C GLN A 167 20.42 -7.26 -2.36
N ARG A 168 21.25 -6.25 -2.11
CA ARG A 168 21.80 -5.35 -3.11
C ARG A 168 23.25 -5.03 -2.78
N GLU A 169 24.10 -4.97 -3.78
CA GLU A 169 25.51 -4.63 -3.59
C GLU A 169 26.16 -4.05 -4.84
N ALA A 170 26.98 -3.01 -4.67
CA ALA A 170 27.82 -2.49 -5.73
C ALA A 170 29.01 -3.42 -6.01
N MET A 171 29.20 -3.75 -7.29
CA MET A 171 30.21 -4.72 -7.74
C MET A 171 31.65 -4.20 -7.69
N ALA A 172 31.82 -2.88 -7.55
CA ALA A 172 33.14 -2.24 -7.55
C ALA A 172 33.84 -2.23 -6.17
N ASN A 173 33.12 -2.44 -5.06
CA ASN A 173 33.61 -2.14 -3.70
C ASN A 173 33.78 -3.39 -2.82
N GLY A 174 34.06 -4.55 -3.41
CA GLY A 174 34.24 -5.79 -2.67
C GLY A 174 32.94 -6.44 -2.16
N GLY A 175 31.78 -5.78 -2.28
CA GLY A 175 30.43 -6.31 -1.96
C GLY A 175 30.30 -7.04 -0.63
N ILE A 176 29.20 -7.79 -0.47
CA ILE A 176 28.88 -8.50 0.77
C ILE A 176 29.63 -9.82 0.83
N ASN A 177 29.85 -10.48 -0.32
CA ASN A 177 30.62 -11.73 -0.45
C ASN A 177 30.15 -12.87 0.45
N GLU A 178 28.93 -12.86 0.98
CA GLU A 178 28.41 -13.93 1.85
C GLU A 178 27.43 -14.86 1.14
N ALA A 179 27.53 -16.16 1.43
CA ALA A 179 26.51 -17.15 1.07
C ALA A 179 25.12 -16.68 1.53
N LEU A 180 24.09 -16.80 0.68
CA LEU A 180 22.75 -16.27 1.02
C LEU A 180 22.14 -16.95 2.26
N TYR A 181 22.54 -18.19 2.55
CA TYR A 181 22.16 -18.90 3.77
C TYR A 181 22.94 -18.47 5.04
N THR A 182 23.94 -17.60 4.92
CA THR A 182 24.65 -16.99 6.07
C THR A 182 23.82 -15.84 6.64
N ASN A 183 23.66 -15.79 7.96
CA ASN A 183 23.04 -14.65 8.62
C ASN A 183 24.02 -13.48 8.72
N TYR A 184 23.95 -12.57 7.75
CA TYR A 184 24.83 -11.40 7.65
C TYR A 184 24.02 -10.17 7.19
N PRO A 185 23.20 -9.56 8.06
CA PRO A 185 22.44 -8.38 7.70
C PRO A 185 23.37 -7.18 7.48
N VAL A 186 23.05 -6.37 6.47
CA VAL A 186 23.74 -5.11 6.16
C VAL A 186 22.70 -4.05 5.88
N ASN A 187 22.70 -2.94 6.62
CA ASN A 187 21.75 -1.84 6.45
C ASN A 187 20.27 -2.29 6.43
N GLU A 188 19.93 -3.29 7.25
CA GLU A 188 18.57 -3.83 7.31
C GLU A 188 17.56 -2.72 7.65
N GLY A 189 16.43 -2.68 6.93
CA GLY A 189 15.45 -1.61 7.02
C GLY A 189 15.82 -0.31 6.27
N GLN A 190 16.99 -0.25 5.63
CA GLN A 190 17.43 0.90 4.82
C GLN A 190 17.91 0.42 3.43
N PRO A 191 17.01 -0.11 2.59
CA PRO A 191 17.37 -0.83 1.37
C PRO A 191 18.12 0.00 0.32
N LEU A 192 18.06 1.33 0.39
CA LEU A 192 18.73 2.24 -0.53
C LEU A 192 19.94 2.98 0.07
N ILE A 193 20.29 2.76 1.35
CA ILE A 193 21.44 3.46 1.95
C ILE A 193 22.77 2.84 1.47
N GLY A 194 23.77 3.70 1.25
CA GLY A 194 25.12 3.28 0.88
C GLY A 194 25.18 2.45 -0.40
N SER A 195 26.12 1.52 -0.47
CA SER A 195 26.35 0.66 -1.65
C SER A 195 26.01 -0.81 -1.40
N GLN A 196 25.47 -1.14 -0.23
CA GLN A 196 25.20 -2.51 0.20
C GLN A 196 23.94 -2.54 1.06
N TYR A 197 23.12 -3.54 0.84
CA TYR A 197 21.94 -3.85 1.63
C TYR A 197 21.73 -5.36 1.64
N ARG A 198 21.39 -5.90 2.80
CA ARG A 198 21.02 -7.31 2.95
C ARG A 198 20.14 -7.49 4.17
N MET A 199 19.01 -8.15 3.96
CA MET A 199 18.16 -8.61 5.04
C MET A 199 18.88 -9.66 5.90
N SER A 200 18.51 -9.76 7.16
CA SER A 200 18.84 -10.91 8.01
C SER A 200 18.33 -12.20 7.38
N LYS A 201 18.95 -13.33 7.74
CA LYS A 201 18.50 -14.64 7.22
C LYS A 201 17.04 -14.92 7.57
N SER A 202 16.59 -14.53 8.77
CA SER A 202 15.20 -14.67 9.20
C SER A 202 14.23 -13.88 8.32
N ASN A 203 14.56 -12.63 7.99
CA ASN A 203 13.71 -11.81 7.12
C ASN A 203 13.72 -12.32 5.67
N MET A 204 14.88 -12.73 5.15
CA MET A 204 14.95 -13.43 3.86
C MET A 204 14.09 -14.70 3.85
N ALA A 205 14.13 -15.50 4.91
CA ALA A 205 13.34 -16.73 5.03
C ALA A 205 11.83 -16.45 5.08
N LEU A 206 11.42 -15.36 5.75
CA LEU A 206 10.04 -14.91 5.80
C LEU A 206 9.54 -14.45 4.43
N ILE A 207 10.31 -13.64 3.70
CA ILE A 207 9.91 -13.24 2.34
C ILE A 207 9.90 -14.46 1.40
N LYS A 208 10.90 -15.35 1.52
CA LYS A 208 10.97 -16.60 0.78
C LYS A 208 9.74 -17.49 0.99
N SER A 209 9.17 -17.56 2.20
CA SER A 209 7.98 -18.38 2.45
C SER A 209 6.68 -17.80 1.88
N LEU A 210 6.70 -16.52 1.51
CA LEU A 210 5.56 -15.77 0.96
C LEU A 210 5.65 -15.54 -0.56
N THR A 211 6.73 -16.01 -1.19
CA THR A 211 7.06 -15.75 -2.60
C THR A 211 7.39 -17.04 -3.31
N THR A 212 7.27 -17.06 -4.64
CA THR A 212 7.51 -18.25 -5.47
C THR A 212 8.66 -18.08 -6.44
N GLU A 213 9.02 -16.84 -6.77
CA GLU A 213 10.01 -16.49 -7.77
C GLU A 213 11.20 -15.79 -7.11
N MET A 214 12.39 -15.98 -7.69
CA MET A 214 13.63 -15.31 -7.33
C MET A 214 14.30 -14.82 -8.60
N ARG A 215 14.79 -13.59 -8.55
CA ARG A 215 15.53 -12.95 -9.62
C ARG A 215 16.88 -12.48 -9.13
N VAL A 216 17.91 -12.73 -9.93
CA VAL A 216 19.27 -12.18 -9.77
C VAL A 216 19.62 -11.41 -11.03
N ASP A 217 20.01 -10.15 -10.91
CA ASP A 217 20.50 -9.37 -12.04
C ASP A 217 21.49 -8.30 -11.57
N CYS A 218 22.08 -7.59 -12.54
CA CYS A 218 23.01 -6.48 -12.28
C CYS A 218 22.54 -5.16 -12.89
N ARG A 219 21.21 -4.95 -12.89
CA ARG A 219 20.54 -3.76 -13.46
C ARG A 219 20.85 -3.52 -14.95
N GLY A 220 21.02 -4.61 -15.70
CA GLY A 220 21.16 -4.62 -17.15
C GLY A 220 20.24 -5.67 -17.80
N SER A 221 20.64 -6.16 -18.97
CA SER A 221 19.95 -7.24 -19.68
C SER A 221 20.22 -8.63 -19.09
N ASP A 222 21.38 -8.81 -18.45
CA ASP A 222 21.77 -10.09 -17.85
C ASP A 222 20.93 -10.34 -16.59
N HIS A 223 20.31 -11.52 -16.53
CA HIS A 223 19.49 -11.92 -15.40
C HIS A 223 19.35 -13.43 -15.30
N LEU A 224 18.98 -13.87 -14.11
CA LEU A 224 18.55 -15.22 -13.80
C LEU A 224 17.21 -15.16 -13.08
N GLU A 225 16.21 -15.90 -13.56
CA GLU A 225 14.90 -16.08 -12.92
C GLU A 225 14.68 -17.56 -12.59
N THR A 226 14.38 -17.85 -11.33
CA THR A 226 14.19 -19.20 -10.79
C THR A 226 13.16 -19.19 -9.65
N GLY A 227 12.94 -20.32 -8.98
CA GLY A 227 12.08 -20.39 -7.81
C GLY A 227 12.72 -19.79 -6.56
N SER A 228 11.93 -19.11 -5.72
CA SER A 228 12.34 -18.58 -4.41
C SER A 228 12.90 -19.65 -3.48
N SER A 229 12.50 -20.92 -3.69
CA SER A 229 13.02 -22.08 -2.98
C SER A 229 14.55 -22.18 -3.01
N ASN A 230 15.20 -21.65 -4.05
CA ASN A 230 16.65 -21.73 -4.25
C ASN A 230 17.46 -20.71 -3.45
N LEU A 231 16.84 -19.72 -2.78
CA LEU A 231 17.54 -18.63 -2.09
C LEU A 231 18.63 -19.10 -1.10
N PHE A 232 18.45 -20.26 -0.47
CA PHE A 232 19.39 -20.84 0.50
C PHE A 232 20.06 -22.12 0.02
N ASN A 233 20.12 -22.34 -1.30
CA ASN A 233 20.86 -23.47 -1.86
C ASN A 233 22.30 -23.50 -1.35
N GLY A 234 22.84 -24.71 -1.18
CA GLY A 234 24.17 -24.95 -0.62
C GLY A 234 24.24 -24.95 0.90
N GLU A 235 23.16 -24.61 1.61
CA GLU A 235 23.11 -24.73 3.07
C GLU A 235 23.31 -26.20 3.51
N GLY A 236 24.25 -26.42 4.44
CA GLY A 236 24.65 -27.76 4.87
C GLY A 236 25.58 -28.52 3.91
N GLY A 237 25.96 -27.90 2.79
CA GLY A 237 26.93 -28.44 1.83
C GLY A 237 28.39 -28.22 2.25
N SER A 238 29.31 -28.40 1.29
CA SER A 238 30.74 -28.16 1.54
C SER A 238 31.02 -26.69 1.87
N ASN A 239 32.04 -26.48 2.70
CA ASN A 239 32.51 -25.15 3.08
C ASN A 239 33.77 -24.76 2.28
N ASP A 240 33.75 -25.06 0.99
CA ASP A 240 34.81 -24.73 0.03
C ASP A 240 34.19 -24.02 -1.19
N CYS A 241 35.01 -23.60 -2.14
CA CYS A 241 34.47 -22.99 -3.35
C CYS A 241 33.68 -23.99 -4.21
N TYR A 242 33.62 -25.30 -3.89
CA TYR A 242 32.96 -26.37 -4.66
C TYR A 242 31.54 -26.73 -4.20
N ASN A 243 30.87 -25.81 -3.52
CA ASN A 243 29.46 -25.96 -3.16
C ASN A 243 28.54 -25.42 -4.28
N ASN A 244 28.04 -26.33 -5.11
CA ASN A 244 27.14 -26.01 -6.22
C ASN A 244 25.87 -26.88 -6.19
N THR A 245 24.80 -26.39 -6.80
CA THR A 245 23.56 -27.14 -7.01
C THR A 245 23.05 -26.94 -8.44
N ASN A 246 22.26 -27.90 -8.93
CA ASN A 246 21.58 -27.80 -10.22
C ASN A 246 20.28 -27.02 -10.06
N VAL A 247 20.23 -25.81 -10.60
CA VAL A 247 19.09 -24.91 -10.49
C VAL A 247 18.37 -24.83 -11.82
N PHE A 248 17.05 -25.01 -11.80
CA PHE A 248 16.18 -24.76 -12.94
C PHE A 248 15.84 -23.27 -13.02
N TYR A 249 16.10 -22.66 -14.17
CA TYR A 249 15.81 -21.28 -14.48
C TYR A 249 14.70 -21.20 -15.54
N THR A 250 13.64 -20.44 -15.22
CA THR A 250 12.54 -20.18 -16.15
C THR A 250 13.00 -19.23 -17.26
N SER A 251 13.83 -18.25 -16.91
CA SER A 251 14.50 -17.33 -17.83
C SER A 251 15.93 -17.09 -17.37
N ALA A 252 16.86 -17.16 -18.30
CA ALA A 252 18.24 -16.81 -18.08
C ALA A 252 18.72 -15.98 -19.28
N SER A 253 19.29 -14.80 -19.02
CA SER A 253 19.95 -13.94 -19.99
C SER A 253 21.39 -13.68 -19.57
N LEU A 254 22.34 -13.84 -20.49
CA LEU A 254 23.74 -13.54 -20.28
C LEU A 254 24.39 -13.16 -21.61
N LYS A 255 24.98 -11.96 -21.71
CA LYS A 255 25.76 -11.49 -22.87
C LYS A 255 24.98 -11.51 -24.18
N GLY A 256 23.69 -11.19 -24.10
CA GLY A 256 22.78 -11.20 -25.24
C GLY A 256 22.31 -12.59 -25.67
N TYR A 257 22.78 -13.67 -25.03
CA TYR A 257 22.17 -14.98 -25.15
C TYR A 257 21.00 -15.07 -24.17
N HIS A 258 19.88 -15.59 -24.64
CA HIS A 258 18.69 -15.82 -23.83
C HIS A 258 18.26 -17.27 -23.94
N LYS A 259 17.95 -17.88 -22.79
CA LYS A 259 17.49 -19.25 -22.65
C LYS A 259 16.32 -19.29 -21.69
N THR A 260 15.37 -20.18 -21.96
CA THR A 260 14.24 -20.46 -21.07
C THR A 260 14.22 -21.92 -20.72
N ASN A 261 13.65 -22.26 -19.57
CA ASN A 261 13.49 -23.63 -19.08
C ASN A 261 14.80 -24.43 -19.09
N ILE A 262 15.83 -23.85 -18.46
CA ILE A 262 17.20 -24.36 -18.53
C ILE A 262 17.72 -24.70 -17.14
N THR A 263 18.43 -25.82 -17.02
CA THR A 263 19.11 -26.17 -15.76
C THR A 263 20.58 -25.81 -15.87
N MET A 264 21.11 -25.11 -14.87
CA MET A 264 22.52 -24.73 -14.81
C MET A 264 23.09 -25.05 -13.43
N CYS A 265 24.40 -25.29 -13.38
CA CYS A 265 25.12 -25.40 -12.12
C CYS A 265 25.32 -24.00 -11.53
N THR A 266 24.81 -23.82 -10.32
CA THR A 266 24.85 -22.55 -9.60
C THR A 266 25.68 -22.72 -8.34
N TRP A 267 26.65 -21.85 -8.18
CA TRP A 267 27.62 -21.91 -7.11
C TRP A 267 27.14 -21.05 -5.94
N ASN A 268 27.11 -21.64 -4.75
CA ASN A 268 26.34 -21.09 -3.62
C ASN A 268 27.21 -20.43 -2.55
N THR A 269 28.51 -20.70 -2.54
CA THR A 269 29.42 -20.24 -1.48
C THR A 269 29.91 -18.81 -1.67
N GLY A 270 29.82 -18.05 -0.59
CA GLY A 270 30.53 -16.78 -0.38
C GLY A 270 31.72 -16.96 0.58
N VAL A 271 32.57 -15.94 0.68
CA VAL A 271 33.89 -15.95 1.32
C VAL A 271 33.83 -15.96 2.86
N GLY A 272 32.75 -15.53 3.52
CA GLY A 272 32.73 -15.40 4.99
C GLY A 272 32.26 -16.59 5.82
N ALA A 273 32.24 -17.79 5.25
CA ALA A 273 32.03 -19.02 6.03
C ALA A 273 33.35 -19.66 6.52
N GLY A 274 34.47 -18.93 6.58
CA GLY A 274 35.77 -19.50 6.95
C GLY A 274 36.43 -20.29 5.80
N VAL A 275 35.93 -20.12 4.58
CA VAL A 275 36.58 -20.57 3.35
C VAL A 275 37.74 -19.62 3.07
N GLY A 276 38.94 -20.15 2.77
CA GLY A 276 40.09 -19.31 2.43
C GLY A 276 39.74 -18.27 1.35
N LYS A 277 40.40 -17.11 1.38
CA LYS A 277 40.24 -16.04 0.37
C LYS A 277 40.32 -16.63 -1.04
N GLY A 278 39.27 -16.48 -1.86
CA GLY A 278 39.32 -16.89 -3.28
C GLY A 278 38.02 -17.27 -4.01
N CYS A 279 36.88 -17.44 -3.35
CA CYS A 279 35.62 -17.77 -4.06
C CYS A 279 34.95 -16.52 -4.66
N ALA A 280 34.23 -16.68 -5.78
CA ALA A 280 33.68 -15.57 -6.56
C ALA A 280 32.48 -14.83 -5.92
N GLY A 281 31.94 -15.34 -4.81
CA GLY A 281 30.76 -14.81 -4.14
C GLY A 281 29.52 -15.68 -4.41
N ALA A 282 28.50 -15.60 -3.58
CA ALA A 282 27.39 -16.55 -3.61
C ALA A 282 26.41 -16.36 -4.77
N PHE A 283 25.82 -17.45 -5.25
CA PHE A 283 24.78 -17.49 -6.28
C PHE A 283 25.26 -16.90 -7.61
N HIS A 284 26.30 -17.52 -8.17
CA HIS A 284 26.93 -17.16 -9.45
C HIS A 284 26.98 -18.33 -10.43
N ILE A 285 27.31 -18.02 -11.68
CA ILE A 285 27.50 -18.99 -12.77
C ILE A 285 28.95 -18.93 -13.23
N ASP A 286 29.71 -19.98 -12.93
CA ASP A 286 30.95 -20.24 -13.67
C ASP A 286 30.58 -20.94 -14.99
N GLU A 287 30.81 -20.24 -16.09
CA GLU A 287 30.50 -20.71 -17.44
C GLU A 287 31.43 -21.86 -17.90
N ALA A 288 32.71 -21.81 -17.53
CA ALA A 288 33.67 -22.86 -17.84
C ALA A 288 33.44 -24.11 -16.97
N ALA A 289 32.86 -23.90 -15.78
CA ALA A 289 32.55 -24.98 -14.85
C ALA A 289 31.39 -25.88 -15.26
N GLN A 290 30.47 -25.40 -16.10
CA GLN A 290 29.22 -26.12 -16.40
C GLN A 290 29.48 -27.53 -16.93
N SER A 291 30.58 -27.74 -17.65
CA SER A 291 31.04 -29.06 -18.12
C SER A 291 32.36 -29.52 -17.49
N GLY A 292 33.04 -28.65 -16.75
CA GLY A 292 34.44 -28.84 -16.32
C GLY A 292 34.63 -29.45 -14.93
N TYR A 293 33.71 -29.23 -13.98
CA TYR A 293 33.90 -29.63 -12.56
C TYR A 293 32.94 -30.72 -12.07
N GLY A 294 32.33 -31.50 -12.97
CA GLY A 294 31.57 -32.68 -12.57
C GLY A 294 30.26 -32.39 -11.82
N CYS A 295 29.66 -31.21 -11.98
CA CYS A 295 28.33 -30.87 -11.43
C CYS A 295 27.16 -31.57 -12.15
N GLY A 296 27.47 -32.52 -13.05
CA GLY A 296 26.48 -33.42 -13.66
C GLY A 296 25.74 -32.85 -14.88
N LEU A 297 26.14 -31.68 -15.40
CA LEU A 297 25.60 -31.14 -16.66
C LEU A 297 26.56 -31.38 -17.82
N SER A 298 26.02 -31.85 -18.95
CA SER A 298 26.75 -32.01 -20.20
C SER A 298 26.52 -30.80 -21.11
N ASN A 299 27.60 -30.26 -21.69
CA ASN A 299 27.62 -29.13 -22.63
C ASN A 299 27.28 -27.75 -22.04
N PHE A 300 27.94 -26.72 -22.58
CA PHE A 300 27.69 -25.33 -22.19
C PHE A 300 26.34 -24.81 -22.70
N GLN A 301 25.59 -24.19 -21.79
CA GLN A 301 24.16 -23.91 -21.92
C GLN A 301 23.83 -22.66 -22.79
N TRP A 302 24.81 -21.77 -23.05
CA TRP A 302 24.53 -20.45 -23.63
C TRP A 302 24.91 -20.29 -25.11
N ASN A 303 26.02 -20.89 -25.55
CA ASN A 303 26.56 -20.70 -26.90
C ASN A 303 26.97 -22.03 -27.56
N ASN A 304 25.99 -22.91 -27.79
CA ASN A 304 26.18 -24.19 -28.51
C ASN A 304 27.39 -25.00 -28.03
N GLY A 305 27.61 -25.08 -26.71
CA GLY A 305 28.73 -25.83 -26.15
C GLY A 305 30.05 -25.06 -26.02
N THR A 306 30.14 -23.79 -26.43
CA THR A 306 31.37 -22.97 -26.34
C THR A 306 31.29 -21.98 -25.18
N PRO A 307 32.15 -22.09 -24.14
CA PRO A 307 32.21 -21.10 -23.06
C PRO A 307 32.43 -19.69 -23.61
N THR A 308 31.67 -18.72 -23.12
CA THR A 308 31.76 -17.31 -23.52
C THR A 308 32.75 -16.51 -22.68
N VAL A 309 33.43 -17.15 -21.72
CA VAL A 309 34.51 -16.59 -20.88
C VAL A 309 35.59 -17.62 -20.58
N ARG A 310 36.70 -17.15 -20.01
CA ARG A 310 37.74 -18.00 -19.41
C ARG A 310 37.30 -18.43 -18.00
N HIS A 311 37.99 -19.42 -17.45
CA HIS A 311 37.83 -19.82 -16.05
C HIS A 311 37.88 -18.62 -15.09
N SER A 312 37.01 -18.63 -14.08
CA SER A 312 36.96 -17.63 -13.00
C SER A 312 36.54 -16.21 -13.41
N THR A 313 35.79 -16.08 -14.50
CA THR A 313 35.08 -14.83 -14.85
C THR A 313 33.70 -14.75 -14.19
N ASP A 314 33.17 -15.85 -13.65
CA ASP A 314 32.00 -15.96 -12.74
C ASP A 314 30.90 -14.89 -12.90
N SER A 315 29.94 -15.16 -13.78
CA SER A 315 28.82 -14.26 -14.01
C SER A 315 27.92 -14.16 -12.78
N PHE A 316 27.42 -12.95 -12.50
CA PHE A 316 26.64 -12.60 -11.30
C PHE A 316 27.38 -12.70 -9.95
N ALA A 317 28.70 -12.88 -9.96
CA ALA A 317 29.53 -12.92 -8.76
C ALA A 317 30.20 -11.56 -8.48
N ILE A 318 30.43 -11.24 -7.21
CA ILE A 318 30.96 -9.94 -6.75
C ILE A 318 32.49 -9.92 -6.80
N ALA A 319 33.11 -11.03 -6.38
CA ALA A 319 34.55 -11.15 -6.17
C ALA A 319 35.17 -11.99 -7.29
N VAL A 320 34.98 -11.57 -8.53
CA VAL A 320 35.52 -12.30 -9.68
C VAL A 320 37.03 -12.08 -9.82
N VAL A 321 37.77 -13.15 -10.14
CA VAL A 321 39.22 -13.09 -10.40
C VAL A 321 39.51 -12.38 -11.72
N SER A 322 38.59 -12.50 -12.68
CA SER A 322 38.68 -11.87 -13.99
C SER A 322 37.36 -11.19 -14.37
N LYS A 323 37.43 -10.01 -14.97
CA LYS A 323 36.26 -9.26 -15.46
C LYS A 323 36.27 -9.22 -16.99
N ASP A 324 35.09 -9.22 -17.60
CA ASP A 324 34.91 -8.97 -19.03
C ASP A 324 33.93 -7.81 -19.26
N SER A 325 34.02 -7.14 -20.41
CA SER A 325 33.20 -5.95 -20.71
C SER A 325 31.77 -6.25 -21.15
N THR A 326 31.42 -7.53 -21.36
CA THR A 326 30.13 -7.94 -21.93
C THR A 326 29.12 -8.37 -20.88
N THR A 327 29.55 -8.85 -19.71
CA THR A 327 28.65 -9.11 -18.57
C THR A 327 28.25 -7.81 -17.89
N ASP A 328 26.96 -7.61 -17.66
CA ASP A 328 26.47 -6.43 -16.94
C ASP A 328 27.06 -6.33 -15.53
N CYS A 329 27.17 -7.45 -14.84
CA CYS A 329 27.75 -7.57 -13.50
C CYS A 329 29.23 -7.16 -13.39
N HIS A 330 29.97 -7.13 -14.50
CA HIS A 330 31.40 -6.78 -14.50
C HIS A 330 31.66 -5.31 -14.77
N LYS A 331 30.60 -4.54 -15.12
CA LYS A 331 30.70 -3.09 -15.36
C LYS A 331 31.03 -2.35 -14.07
N SER A 332 31.74 -1.24 -14.19
CA SER A 332 32.24 -0.46 -13.04
C SER A 332 31.14 0.14 -12.17
N ASN A 333 29.96 0.39 -12.72
CA ASN A 333 28.79 0.92 -12.04
C ASN A 333 27.70 -0.13 -11.78
N ALA A 334 28.01 -1.42 -11.96
CA ALA A 334 27.05 -2.48 -11.76
C ALA A 334 26.67 -2.59 -10.28
N GLU A 335 25.38 -2.75 -10.03
CA GLU A 335 24.86 -3.16 -8.73
C GLU A 335 24.12 -4.48 -8.93
N ARG A 336 24.48 -5.49 -8.15
CA ARG A 336 23.80 -6.77 -8.15
C ARG A 336 22.60 -6.73 -7.23
N TYR A 337 21.46 -7.20 -7.72
CA TYR A 337 20.20 -7.26 -7.01
C TYR A 337 19.74 -8.71 -6.93
N ILE A 338 19.29 -9.10 -5.74
CA ILE A 338 18.59 -10.36 -5.50
C ILE A 338 17.21 -10.01 -4.97
N MET A 339 16.19 -10.48 -5.66
CA MET A 339 14.80 -10.11 -5.36
C MET A 339 13.90 -11.33 -5.38
N LEU A 340 12.80 -11.27 -4.62
CA LEU A 340 11.81 -12.33 -4.48
C LEU A 340 10.41 -11.81 -4.84
N ARG A 341 9.56 -12.66 -5.42
CA ARG A 341 8.19 -12.29 -5.82
C ARG A 341 7.20 -13.46 -5.71
#